data_AF-A0A2K0UKR9-F1
#
_entry.id   AF-A0A2K0UKR9-F1
#
_cell.length_a   1.000
_cell.length_b   1.000
_cell.length_c   1.000
_cell.angle_alpha   90.00
_cell.angle_beta   90.00
_cell.angle_gamma   90.00
#
_symmetry.space_group_name_H-M   'P 1'
#
loop_
_entity.id
_entity.type
_entity.pdbx_description
1 polymer ?
#
loop_
_entity_poly.entity_id
_entity_poly.type
_entity_poly.pdbx_seq_one_letter_code
_entity_poly.pdbx_strand_id
1 'polypeptide(L)'
;MALQNVLIDGERDHEYMEEIWTRLEDNLLIFYVSLLDHALYRDIYESPIVGFLAVLAIQETDSGIILSQPRLYEAISYTPYLSAFIKISQLLVAERALLAVQRDEFEYPGLALEDMQRRFMVEGTRSPMCWAQKLRAYGKAIKDTTTSIGHIQWSDDDETLSYKDTQFTMTQLRSLVSTELEIAQAQLSDLLLIHPDDDDRELVVPSLSLRSLADNPAESAPGWSFICHPKNTALHGHEKWLLNRILQTSWLRNDFFRVPKRAIWREQTVSEYVNNVDRFLERLLLLIHITGGQPARGTELLSIRHRNSVDGQGRRNIFLESGLVSFVTYYHKGYNINGSTKIIHRYLPLEVSELVVYYLWLVVPFVDQLRILAVGSALNKLGSSYLWGESTNPSDKSPGERTINSTQPGSATAVETPWLSTRLSRILVQEFQRLIPTKVTIPIWRHAAIAISRRHLRQAKFKRDFIEAVTWAWNDEMAAHSTKLAGLTYARGLDEAPGHIAGAKAEYRRISREWHAWLGLGGYFTKKSDGVNDVTIEQLGNTAEKMATWTENGPVSRKRGLTLANTDSPCQHKKGRYRS
;
A
#
# COMPACT_ATOMS: atom_id res chain seq x y z
N MET A 1 31.00 50.82 18.47
CA MET A 1 32.06 50.46 17.51
C MET A 1 32.75 49.15 17.86
N ALA A 2 33.34 48.95 19.05
CA ALA A 2 34.04 47.70 19.38
C ALA A 2 33.17 46.43 19.36
N LEU A 3 31.92 46.48 19.86
CA LEU A 3 30.97 45.36 19.81
C LEU A 3 30.44 45.02 18.41
N GLN A 4 30.39 46.02 17.53
CA GLN A 4 29.92 45.85 16.15
C GLN A 4 31.01 45.17 15.32
N ASN A 5 32.29 45.50 15.56
CA ASN A 5 33.41 44.85 14.90
C ASN A 5 33.58 43.37 15.33
N VAL A 6 33.29 43.02 16.59
CA VAL A 6 33.35 41.61 17.07
C VAL A 6 32.22 40.75 16.48
N LEU A 7 31.02 41.30 16.31
CA LEU A 7 29.92 40.60 15.62
C LEU A 7 30.19 40.43 14.11
N ILE A 8 30.75 41.45 13.46
CA ILE A 8 31.12 41.42 12.05
C ILE A 8 32.32 40.47 11.80
N ASP A 9 33.24 40.32 12.75
CA ASP A 9 34.33 39.33 12.67
C ASP A 9 33.80 37.90 12.88
N GLY A 10 32.85 37.68 13.80
CA GLY A 10 32.21 36.37 13.99
C GLY A 10 31.32 35.92 12.83
N GLU A 11 30.62 36.84 12.17
CA GLU A 11 29.85 36.56 10.94
C GLU A 11 30.78 36.25 9.76
N ARG A 12 31.89 36.98 9.61
CA ARG A 12 32.90 36.71 8.57
C ARG A 12 33.62 35.38 8.75
N ASP A 13 33.93 35.00 9.99
CA ASP A 13 34.52 33.69 10.29
C ASP A 13 33.54 32.55 10.00
N HIS A 14 32.24 32.75 10.24
CA HIS A 14 31.21 31.76 9.90
C HIS A 14 31.03 31.62 8.39
N GLU A 15 30.94 32.74 7.66
CA GLU A 15 30.80 32.77 6.20
C GLU A 15 32.03 32.14 5.51
N TYR A 16 33.23 32.42 6.01
CA TYR A 16 34.47 31.81 5.53
C TYR A 16 34.53 30.29 5.79
N MET A 17 34.10 29.84 6.97
CA MET A 17 34.03 28.40 7.27
C MET A 17 32.99 27.69 6.41
N GLU A 18 31.84 28.32 6.16
CA GLU A 18 30.80 27.80 5.28
C GLU A 18 31.30 27.66 3.85
N GLU A 19 32.04 28.65 3.32
CA GLU A 19 32.67 28.59 2.01
C GLU A 19 33.69 27.44 1.89
N ILE A 20 34.54 27.24 2.91
CA ILE A 20 35.49 26.12 2.95
C ILE A 20 34.75 24.79 2.95
N TRP A 21 33.68 24.65 3.74
CA TRP A 21 32.89 23.42 3.81
C TRP A 21 32.23 23.11 2.48
N THR A 22 31.59 24.09 1.83
CA THR A 22 30.99 23.92 0.50
C THR A 22 32.04 23.50 -0.52
N ARG A 23 33.21 24.15 -0.53
CA ARG A 23 34.31 23.76 -1.44
C ARG A 23 34.81 22.35 -1.17
N LEU A 24 34.86 21.92 0.08
CA LEU A 24 35.25 20.55 0.43
C LEU A 24 34.20 19.54 -0.07
N GLU A 25 32.92 19.81 0.17
CA GLU A 25 31.80 18.96 -0.30
C GLU A 25 31.81 18.82 -1.83
N ASP A 26 31.99 19.91 -2.57
CA ASP A 26 32.10 19.92 -4.03
C ASP A 26 33.25 19.04 -4.52
N ASN A 27 34.45 19.20 -3.93
CA ASN A 27 35.62 18.45 -4.33
C ASN A 27 35.49 16.96 -3.98
N LEU A 28 34.86 16.63 -2.85
CA LEU A 28 34.55 15.25 -2.48
C LEU A 28 33.57 14.62 -3.46
N LEU A 29 32.52 15.34 -3.88
CA LEU A 29 31.57 14.88 -4.89
C LEU A 29 32.26 14.60 -6.22
N ILE A 30 33.10 15.52 -6.70
CA ILE A 30 33.89 15.35 -7.92
C ILE A 30 34.80 14.13 -7.80
N PHE A 31 35.50 13.99 -6.68
CA PHE A 31 36.37 12.84 -6.41
C PHE A 31 35.58 11.53 -6.45
N TYR A 32 34.47 11.41 -5.72
CA TYR A 32 33.66 10.18 -5.71
C TYR A 32 33.13 9.82 -7.09
N VAL A 33 32.68 10.80 -7.88
CA VAL A 33 32.22 10.53 -9.25
C VAL A 33 33.39 10.12 -10.16
N SER A 34 34.59 10.67 -9.96
CA SER A 34 35.78 10.24 -10.71
C SER A 34 36.15 8.77 -10.47
N LEU A 35 35.89 8.24 -9.25
CA LEU A 35 36.09 6.83 -8.94
C LEU A 35 35.12 5.92 -9.71
N LEU A 36 33.91 6.41 -10.02
CA LEU A 36 32.92 5.70 -10.83
C LEU A 36 33.30 5.67 -12.31
N ASP A 37 34.08 6.64 -12.78
CA ASP A 37 34.59 6.76 -14.15
C ASP A 37 35.94 6.03 -14.36
N HIS A 38 36.41 5.27 -13.35
CA HIS A 38 37.62 4.47 -13.48
C HIS A 38 37.44 3.42 -14.59
N ALA A 39 38.31 3.44 -15.61
CA ALA A 39 38.20 2.50 -16.72
C ALA A 39 38.85 1.14 -16.43
N LEU A 40 38.04 0.08 -16.44
CA LEU A 40 38.42 -1.30 -16.14
C LEU A 40 39.03 -1.98 -17.39
N TYR A 41 40.33 -1.78 -17.65
CA TYR A 41 41.03 -2.37 -18.79
C TYR A 41 41.89 -3.59 -18.44
N ARG A 42 42.54 -3.57 -17.28
CA ARG A 42 43.52 -4.58 -16.86
C ARG A 42 42.98 -5.38 -15.68
N ASP A 43 43.70 -5.41 -14.57
CA ASP A 43 43.18 -5.96 -13.34
C ASP A 43 42.05 -5.05 -12.84
N ILE A 44 40.84 -5.60 -12.80
CA ILE A 44 39.65 -4.88 -12.36
C ILE A 44 39.76 -4.41 -10.91
N TYR A 45 40.61 -5.05 -10.10
CA TYR A 45 40.85 -4.69 -8.70
C TYR A 45 41.81 -3.50 -8.53
N GLU A 46 42.39 -2.97 -9.61
CA GLU A 46 43.02 -1.63 -9.60
C GLU A 46 41.98 -0.53 -9.35
N SER A 47 40.69 -0.80 -9.64
CA SER A 47 39.62 0.10 -9.25
C SER A 47 39.33 -0.01 -7.76
N PRO A 48 39.46 1.09 -6.99
CA PRO A 48 39.17 1.07 -5.56
C PRO A 48 37.71 0.72 -5.28
N ILE A 49 36.79 1.04 -6.21
CA ILE A 49 35.38 0.68 -6.10
C ILE A 49 35.19 -0.83 -6.25
N VAL A 50 35.80 -1.46 -7.26
CA VAL A 50 35.68 -2.91 -7.46
C VAL A 50 36.34 -3.65 -6.31
N GLY A 51 37.51 -3.21 -5.86
CA GLY A 51 38.19 -3.74 -4.67
C GLY A 51 37.31 -3.64 -3.42
N PHE A 52 36.74 -2.47 -3.14
CA PHE A 52 35.84 -2.26 -2.01
C PHE A 52 34.60 -3.16 -2.08
N LEU A 53 33.94 -3.23 -3.23
CA LEU A 53 32.78 -4.11 -3.42
C LEU A 53 33.17 -5.59 -3.23
N ALA A 54 34.32 -6.02 -3.75
CA ALA A 54 34.80 -7.38 -3.55
C ALA A 54 35.07 -7.70 -2.07
N VAL A 55 35.62 -6.75 -1.30
CA VAL A 55 35.79 -6.90 0.15
C VAL A 55 34.45 -7.00 0.86
N LEU A 56 33.44 -6.21 0.47
CA LEU A 56 32.07 -6.34 1.01
C LEU A 56 31.41 -7.69 0.73
N ALA A 57 31.94 -8.48 -0.21
CA ALA A 57 31.46 -9.84 -0.44
C ALA A 57 32.00 -10.84 0.60
N ILE A 58 32.99 -10.47 1.41
CA ILE A 58 33.56 -11.30 2.47
C ILE A 58 32.72 -11.16 3.74
N GLN A 59 32.32 -12.28 4.33
CA GLN A 59 31.59 -12.33 5.59
C GLN A 59 32.52 -12.10 6.77
N GLU A 60 32.26 -11.05 7.54
CA GLU A 60 32.82 -10.87 8.88
C GLU A 60 31.92 -11.58 9.90
N THR A 61 32.52 -12.18 10.93
CA THR A 61 31.73 -12.71 12.06
C THR A 61 31.43 -11.58 13.04
N ASP A 62 30.32 -11.67 13.77
CA ASP A 62 29.85 -10.65 14.72
C ASP A 62 30.86 -10.30 15.84
N SER A 63 31.92 -11.10 16.00
CA SER A 63 33.01 -10.86 16.97
C SER A 63 34.22 -10.12 16.38
N GLY A 64 34.16 -9.67 15.11
CA GLY A 64 35.30 -9.06 14.42
C GLY A 64 36.45 -10.03 14.15
N ILE A 65 36.24 -11.33 14.39
CA ILE A 65 37.24 -12.37 14.16
C ILE A 65 37.17 -12.78 12.69
N ILE A 66 38.26 -12.52 11.97
CA ILE A 66 38.45 -13.03 10.62
C ILE A 66 38.59 -14.55 10.71
N LEU A 67 37.65 -15.28 10.12
CA LEU A 67 37.71 -16.74 10.05
C LEU A 67 39.00 -17.16 9.33
N SER A 68 39.59 -18.28 9.77
CA SER A 68 40.75 -18.90 9.12
C SER A 68 40.49 -19.28 7.65
N GLN A 69 39.22 -19.33 7.23
CA GLN A 69 38.81 -19.30 5.83
C GLN A 69 37.73 -18.22 5.63
N PRO A 70 37.96 -17.20 4.79
CA PRO A 70 36.95 -16.19 4.51
C PRO A 70 35.74 -16.83 3.83
N ARG A 71 34.56 -16.69 4.42
CA ARG A 71 33.31 -17.08 3.77
C ARG A 71 32.83 -15.94 2.90
N LEU A 72 32.38 -16.24 1.68
CA LEU A 72 31.76 -15.26 0.82
C LEU A 72 30.25 -15.23 1.04
N TYR A 73 29.64 -14.05 0.95
CA TYR A 73 28.19 -13.93 0.95
C TYR A 73 27.58 -14.67 -0.24
N GLU A 74 26.50 -15.39 -0.01
CA GLU A 74 25.66 -15.90 -1.09
C GLU A 74 25.11 -14.74 -1.94
N ALA A 75 24.81 -15.03 -3.22
CA ALA A 75 24.28 -14.04 -4.16
C ALA A 75 23.05 -13.28 -3.61
N ILE A 76 22.18 -13.98 -2.88
CA ILE A 76 20.95 -13.40 -2.30
C ILE A 76 21.29 -12.34 -1.22
N SER A 77 22.34 -12.57 -0.44
CA SER A 77 22.79 -11.71 0.65
C SER A 77 23.72 -10.59 0.18
N TYR A 78 24.42 -10.76 -0.95
CA TYR A 78 25.34 -9.78 -1.50
C TYR A 78 24.68 -8.75 -2.43
N THR A 79 23.65 -9.15 -3.20
CA THR A 79 22.93 -8.24 -4.13
C THR A 79 22.34 -6.95 -3.50
N PRO A 80 21.97 -6.89 -2.20
CA PRO A 80 21.61 -5.63 -1.54
C PRO A 80 22.75 -4.60 -1.50
N TYR A 81 24.00 -5.01 -1.22
CA TYR A 81 25.16 -4.10 -1.21
C TYR A 81 25.40 -3.49 -2.59
N LEU A 82 25.37 -4.32 -3.64
CA LEU A 82 25.46 -3.85 -5.02
C LEU A 82 24.32 -2.88 -5.37
N SER A 83 23.10 -3.16 -4.89
CA SER A 83 21.95 -2.29 -5.13
C SER A 83 22.09 -0.93 -4.43
N ALA A 84 22.59 -0.92 -3.19
CA ALA A 84 22.86 0.29 -2.44
C ALA A 84 23.93 1.14 -3.15
N PHE A 85 25.05 0.51 -3.53
CA PHE A 85 26.11 1.18 -4.29
C PHE A 85 25.59 1.80 -5.59
N ILE A 86 24.85 1.05 -6.41
CA ILE A 86 24.28 1.56 -7.68
C ILE A 86 23.37 2.76 -7.41
N LYS A 87 22.54 2.71 -6.36
CA LYS A 87 21.59 3.77 -6.04
C LYS A 87 22.27 5.04 -5.54
N ILE A 88 23.25 4.91 -4.64
CA ILE A 88 24.03 6.04 -4.14
C ILE A 88 24.82 6.67 -5.29
N SER A 89 25.45 5.86 -6.13
CA SER A 89 26.18 6.35 -7.31
C SER A 89 25.29 7.12 -8.29
N GLN A 90 24.05 6.66 -8.51
CA GLN A 90 23.07 7.39 -9.32
C GLN A 90 22.73 8.77 -8.72
N LEU A 91 22.61 8.87 -7.40
CA LEU A 91 22.34 10.14 -6.72
C LEU A 91 23.55 11.07 -6.78
N LEU A 92 24.77 10.56 -6.56
CA LEU A 92 26.00 11.34 -6.67
C LEU A 92 26.20 11.90 -8.08
N VAL A 93 25.90 11.12 -9.13
CA VAL A 93 25.97 11.61 -10.50
C VAL A 93 24.91 12.67 -10.80
N ALA A 94 23.72 12.54 -10.22
CA ALA A 94 22.68 13.58 -10.33
C ALA A 94 23.10 14.88 -9.65
N GLU A 95 23.67 14.81 -8.45
CA GLU A 95 24.20 15.98 -7.75
C GLU A 95 25.36 16.60 -8.51
N ARG A 96 26.28 15.77 -9.04
CA ARG A 96 27.42 16.25 -9.83
C ARG A 96 26.98 16.95 -11.11
N ALA A 97 25.86 16.56 -11.69
CA ALA A 97 25.29 17.23 -12.85
C ALA A 97 24.75 18.62 -12.51
N LEU A 98 24.16 18.81 -11.33
CA LEU A 98 23.76 20.14 -10.84
C LEU A 98 24.98 21.00 -10.58
N LEU A 99 25.99 20.45 -9.88
CA LEU A 99 27.24 21.14 -9.61
C LEU A 99 27.99 21.51 -10.91
N ALA A 100 27.93 20.67 -11.95
CA ALA A 100 28.54 20.97 -13.24
C ALA A 100 28.02 22.27 -13.86
N VAL A 101 26.71 22.51 -13.73
CA VAL A 101 26.07 23.74 -14.21
C VAL A 101 26.44 24.93 -13.34
N GLN A 102 26.47 24.75 -12.02
CA GLN A 102 26.90 25.81 -11.09
C GLN A 102 28.35 26.25 -11.33
N ARG A 103 29.20 25.35 -11.87
CA ARG A 103 30.61 25.62 -12.21
C ARG A 103 30.82 26.00 -13.68
N ASP A 104 29.75 26.28 -14.42
CA ASP A 104 29.77 26.63 -15.85
C ASP A 104 30.46 25.57 -16.75
N GLU A 105 30.51 24.30 -16.32
CA GLU A 105 31.04 23.19 -17.13
C GLU A 105 30.03 22.71 -18.17
N PHE A 106 28.73 22.86 -17.88
CA PHE A 106 27.61 22.48 -18.75
C PHE A 106 26.49 23.52 -18.67
N GLU A 107 25.72 23.66 -19.76
CA GLU A 107 24.63 24.64 -19.85
C GLU A 107 23.38 24.24 -19.02
N TYR A 108 23.05 22.94 -18.99
CA TYR A 108 21.93 22.43 -18.20
C TYR A 108 22.19 21.00 -17.69
N PRO A 109 21.57 20.59 -16.56
CA PRO A 109 21.90 19.34 -15.89
C PRO A 109 21.67 18.09 -16.75
N GLY A 110 20.72 18.16 -17.69
CA GLY A 110 20.44 17.07 -18.62
C GLY A 110 21.64 16.68 -19.48
N LEU A 111 22.40 17.64 -20.02
CA LEU A 111 23.60 17.35 -20.82
C LEU A 111 24.70 16.71 -19.97
N ALA A 112 24.93 17.25 -18.77
CA ALA A 112 25.91 16.69 -17.85
C ALA A 112 25.57 15.25 -17.45
N LEU A 113 24.29 14.96 -17.20
CA LEU A 113 23.79 13.62 -16.95
C LEU A 113 23.99 12.69 -18.14
N GLU A 114 23.63 13.11 -19.36
CA GLU A 114 23.79 12.30 -20.57
C GLU A 114 25.26 11.96 -20.84
N ASP A 115 26.16 12.92 -20.68
CA ASP A 115 27.60 12.73 -20.86
C ASP A 115 28.15 11.69 -19.85
N MET A 116 27.96 11.93 -18.55
CA MET A 116 28.39 11.00 -17.49
C MET A 116 27.74 9.62 -17.66
N GLN A 117 26.46 9.59 -18.06
CA GLN A 117 25.74 8.35 -18.26
C GLN A 117 26.39 7.49 -19.34
N ARG A 118 26.67 8.08 -20.50
CA ARG A 118 27.29 7.39 -21.64
C ARG A 118 28.72 6.92 -21.34
N ARG A 119 29.48 7.71 -20.58
CA ARG A 119 30.88 7.39 -20.25
C ARG A 119 30.99 6.19 -19.31
N PHE A 120 30.24 6.18 -18.21
CA PHE A 120 30.47 5.19 -17.15
C PHE A 120 29.24 4.65 -16.44
N MET A 121 28.01 5.10 -16.69
CA MET A 121 26.84 4.63 -15.91
C MET A 121 26.01 3.52 -16.55
N VAL A 122 26.20 3.26 -17.85
CA VAL A 122 25.38 2.32 -18.62
C VAL A 122 26.08 0.99 -18.88
N GLU A 123 25.25 -0.01 -19.20
CA GLU A 123 25.71 -1.30 -19.68
C GLU A 123 26.52 -1.15 -20.98
N GLY A 124 27.61 -1.91 -21.10
CA GLY A 124 28.54 -1.84 -22.22
C GLY A 124 29.78 -0.98 -21.95
N THR A 125 29.75 -0.11 -20.94
CA THR A 125 30.95 0.63 -20.50
C THR A 125 31.91 -0.28 -19.74
N ARG A 126 33.19 0.10 -19.69
CA ARG A 126 34.22 -0.58 -18.87
C ARG A 126 34.38 0.13 -17.53
N SER A 127 33.30 0.22 -16.76
CA SER A 127 33.29 0.95 -15.49
C SER A 127 32.89 0.07 -14.29
N PRO A 128 33.20 0.49 -13.06
CA PRO A 128 32.70 -0.13 -11.83
C PRO A 128 31.17 -0.23 -11.79
N MET A 129 30.46 0.75 -12.36
CA MET A 129 29.01 0.73 -12.43
C MET A 129 28.50 -0.41 -13.34
N CYS A 130 29.07 -0.56 -14.54
CA CYS A 130 28.72 -1.67 -15.44
C CYS A 130 29.01 -3.03 -14.78
N TRP A 131 30.18 -3.14 -14.11
CA TRP A 131 30.54 -4.34 -13.35
C TRP A 131 29.51 -4.67 -12.25
N ALA A 132 29.17 -3.69 -11.41
CA ALA A 132 28.20 -3.87 -10.32
C ALA A 132 26.79 -4.20 -10.85
N GLN A 133 26.35 -3.57 -11.95
CA GLN A 133 25.08 -3.85 -12.59
C GLN A 133 25.00 -5.29 -13.11
N LYS A 134 26.04 -5.75 -13.81
CA LYS A 134 26.14 -7.14 -14.31
C LYS A 134 26.14 -8.15 -13.18
N LEU A 135 26.94 -7.92 -12.14
CA LEU A 135 27.00 -8.82 -10.99
C LEU A 135 25.68 -8.87 -10.22
N ARG A 136 25.00 -7.72 -10.07
CA ARG A 136 23.65 -7.67 -9.48
C ARG A 136 22.62 -8.40 -10.34
N ALA A 137 22.68 -8.25 -11.67
CA ALA A 137 21.78 -8.95 -12.58
C ALA A 137 21.98 -10.47 -12.51
N TYR A 138 23.23 -10.92 -12.47
CA TYR A 138 23.58 -12.33 -12.28
C TYR A 138 23.07 -12.86 -10.93
N GLY A 139 23.32 -12.15 -9.83
CA GLY A 139 22.82 -12.53 -8.51
C GLY A 139 21.29 -12.53 -8.43
N LYS A 140 20.62 -11.63 -9.16
CA LYS A 140 19.17 -11.65 -9.32
C LYS A 140 18.69 -12.89 -10.09
N ALA A 141 19.35 -13.27 -11.18
CA ALA A 141 19.01 -14.48 -11.92
C ALA A 141 19.10 -15.72 -11.03
N ILE A 142 20.18 -15.85 -10.24
CA ILE A 142 20.32 -16.90 -9.22
C ILE A 142 19.13 -16.85 -8.27
N LYS A 143 18.85 -15.69 -7.66
CA LYS A 143 17.72 -15.52 -6.72
C LYS A 143 16.37 -15.92 -7.31
N ASP A 144 16.12 -15.64 -8.59
CA ASP A 144 14.86 -15.95 -9.25
C ASP A 144 14.74 -17.46 -9.56
N THR A 145 15.86 -18.20 -9.62
CA THR A 145 15.91 -19.65 -9.87
C THR A 145 16.19 -20.50 -8.62
N THR A 146 16.67 -19.91 -7.54
CA THR A 146 17.02 -20.58 -6.29
C THR A 146 15.90 -20.40 -5.28
N THR A 147 15.31 -21.50 -4.83
CA THR A 147 14.36 -21.47 -3.71
C THR A 147 15.07 -21.07 -2.44
N SER A 148 14.57 -20.02 -1.76
CA SER A 148 15.06 -19.65 -0.43
C SER A 148 14.78 -20.76 0.59
N ILE A 149 15.57 -20.82 1.66
CA ILE A 149 15.34 -21.75 2.77
C ILE A 149 13.92 -21.59 3.31
N GLY A 150 13.20 -22.71 3.42
CA GLY A 150 11.86 -22.75 3.99
C GLY A 150 11.92 -22.60 5.51
N HIS A 151 11.31 -21.54 6.04
CA HIS A 151 11.24 -21.29 7.49
C HIS A 151 9.82 -21.50 8.06
N ILE A 152 8.87 -21.94 7.24
CA ILE A 152 7.48 -22.17 7.64
C ILE A 152 7.30 -23.65 7.92
N GLN A 153 6.85 -23.98 9.12
CA GLN A 153 6.40 -25.31 9.51
C GLN A 153 4.96 -25.24 10.01
N TRP A 154 4.20 -26.29 9.69
CA TRP A 154 2.84 -26.49 10.14
C TRP A 154 2.80 -27.70 11.07
N SER A 155 1.93 -27.67 12.08
CA SER A 155 1.54 -28.88 12.81
C SER A 155 0.72 -29.81 11.91
N ASP A 156 0.62 -31.09 12.29
CA ASP A 156 -0.07 -32.11 11.49
C ASP A 156 -1.57 -31.84 11.30
N ASP A 157 -2.18 -31.10 12.22
CA ASP A 157 -3.58 -30.65 12.17
C ASP A 157 -3.77 -29.32 11.41
N ASP A 158 -2.69 -28.77 10.83
CA ASP A 158 -2.62 -27.46 10.18
C ASP A 158 -3.06 -26.28 11.11
N GLU A 159 -3.14 -26.47 12.43
CA GLU A 159 -3.62 -25.44 13.37
C GLU A 159 -2.51 -24.50 13.85
N THR A 160 -1.26 -24.96 13.90
CA THR A 160 -0.12 -24.21 14.43
C THR A 160 0.85 -23.84 13.33
N LEU A 161 1.12 -22.53 13.21
CA LEU A 161 2.15 -22.00 12.32
C LEU A 161 3.42 -21.69 13.12
N SER A 162 4.54 -22.24 12.68
CA SER A 162 5.88 -21.87 13.16
C SER A 162 6.66 -21.16 12.05
N TYR A 163 7.22 -19.99 12.39
CA TYR A 163 8.13 -19.23 11.54
C TYR A 163 9.30 -18.70 12.37
N LYS A 164 10.49 -19.26 12.15
CA LYS A 164 11.68 -18.98 13.00
C LYS A 164 11.32 -19.19 14.48
N ASP A 165 11.60 -18.20 15.33
CA ASP A 165 11.32 -18.23 16.78
C ASP A 165 9.87 -17.80 17.12
N THR A 166 8.99 -17.66 16.14
CA THR A 166 7.59 -17.26 16.32
C THR A 166 6.67 -18.43 16.05
N GLN A 167 5.76 -18.68 16.99
CA GLN A 167 4.73 -19.69 16.87
C GLN A 167 3.39 -19.15 17.36
N PHE A 168 2.31 -19.44 16.64
CA PHE A 168 0.95 -19.18 17.09
C PHE A 168 -0.05 -20.09 16.38
N THR A 169 -1.22 -20.29 16.99
CA THR A 169 -2.30 -21.09 16.41
C THR A 169 -3.30 -20.25 15.63
N MET A 170 -4.03 -20.88 14.70
CA MET A 170 -5.08 -20.20 13.94
C MET A 170 -6.24 -19.76 14.83
N THR A 171 -6.50 -20.51 15.91
CA THR A 171 -7.47 -20.15 16.96
C THR A 171 -7.02 -18.91 17.74
N GLN A 172 -5.74 -18.82 18.11
CA GLN A 172 -5.18 -17.61 18.72
C GLN A 172 -5.29 -16.40 17.79
N LEU A 173 -5.01 -16.56 16.50
CA LEU A 173 -5.14 -15.48 15.53
C LEU A 173 -6.59 -15.02 15.36
N ARG A 174 -7.56 -15.95 15.26
CA ARG A 174 -8.99 -15.61 15.18
C ARG A 174 -9.47 -14.92 16.46
N SER A 175 -9.03 -15.40 17.62
CA SER A 175 -9.34 -14.77 18.91
C SER A 175 -8.75 -13.36 19.02
N LEU A 176 -7.51 -13.15 18.55
CA LEU A 176 -6.90 -11.83 18.43
C LEU A 176 -7.78 -10.92 17.58
N VAL A 177 -8.15 -11.33 16.36
CA VAL A 177 -8.98 -10.52 15.47
C VAL A 177 -10.36 -10.20 16.08
N SER A 178 -11.03 -11.16 16.71
CA SER A 178 -12.32 -10.92 17.39
C SER A 178 -12.18 -9.92 18.53
N THR A 179 -11.17 -10.10 19.38
CA THR A 179 -10.92 -9.21 20.53
C THR A 179 -10.59 -7.80 20.09
N GLU A 180 -9.73 -7.65 19.07
CA GLU A 180 -9.37 -6.34 18.51
C GLU A 180 -10.57 -5.64 17.89
N LEU A 181 -11.48 -6.40 17.27
CA LEU A 181 -12.72 -5.88 16.69
C LEU A 181 -13.70 -5.41 17.77
N GLU A 182 -13.91 -6.19 18.83
CA GLU A 182 -14.76 -5.82 19.97
C GLU A 182 -14.26 -4.53 20.64
N ILE A 183 -12.94 -4.41 20.85
CA ILE A 183 -12.34 -3.19 21.39
C ILE A 183 -12.55 -2.01 20.44
N ALA A 184 -12.37 -2.21 19.12
CA ALA A 184 -12.59 -1.13 18.15
C ALA A 184 -14.06 -0.67 18.10
N GLN A 185 -15.01 -1.59 18.26
CA GLN A 185 -16.44 -1.28 18.36
C GLN A 185 -16.76 -0.48 19.62
N ALA A 186 -16.20 -0.86 20.77
CA ALA A 186 -16.33 -0.10 22.01
C ALA A 186 -15.72 1.30 21.86
N GLN A 187 -14.51 1.40 21.31
CA GLN A 187 -13.85 2.69 21.04
C GLN A 187 -14.68 3.56 20.09
N LEU A 188 -15.32 2.99 19.06
CA LEU A 188 -16.21 3.75 18.20
C LEU A 188 -17.43 4.25 18.97
N SER A 189 -18.04 3.43 19.83
CA SER A 189 -19.15 3.86 20.69
C SER A 189 -18.76 5.02 21.61
N ASP A 190 -17.55 4.98 22.18
CA ASP A 190 -16.99 6.10 22.96
C ASP A 190 -16.85 7.36 22.11
N LEU A 191 -16.34 7.24 20.88
CA LEU A 191 -16.22 8.36 19.93
C LEU A 191 -17.58 8.92 19.46
N LEU A 192 -18.60 8.07 19.45
CA LEU A 192 -19.99 8.46 19.18
C LEU A 192 -20.72 9.02 20.41
N LEU A 193 -20.04 9.08 21.56
CA LEU A 193 -20.55 9.62 22.82
C LEU A 193 -21.84 8.90 23.26
N ILE A 194 -21.80 7.58 23.20
CA ILE A 194 -22.87 6.68 23.67
C ILE A 194 -22.57 6.32 25.12
N HIS A 195 -23.47 6.65 26.05
CA HIS A 195 -23.33 6.25 27.44
C HIS A 195 -23.65 4.75 27.59
N PRO A 196 -22.78 3.93 28.20
CA PRO A 196 -22.96 2.48 28.26
C PRO A 196 -24.21 2.04 29.02
N ASP A 197 -24.66 2.83 30.01
CA ASP A 197 -25.81 2.49 30.85
C ASP A 197 -27.11 3.19 30.44
N ASP A 198 -27.02 4.32 29.72
CA ASP A 198 -28.15 5.24 29.52
C ASP A 198 -28.59 5.34 28.04
N ASP A 199 -27.74 4.93 27.10
CA ASP A 199 -28.01 5.04 25.67
C ASP A 199 -28.04 3.66 24.99
N ASP A 200 -29.15 3.37 24.30
CA ASP A 200 -29.17 2.29 23.32
C ASP A 200 -28.59 2.81 21.99
N ARG A 201 -27.52 2.17 21.50
CA ARG A 201 -26.87 2.52 20.23
C ARG A 201 -27.89 2.57 19.08
N GLU A 202 -28.86 1.67 19.03
CA GLU A 202 -29.84 1.59 17.94
C GLU A 202 -30.84 2.76 17.96
N LEU A 203 -31.08 3.36 19.13
CA LEU A 203 -31.95 4.53 19.29
C LEU A 203 -31.20 5.85 19.07
N VAL A 204 -29.91 5.86 19.41
CA VAL A 204 -29.06 7.05 19.34
C VAL A 204 -28.45 7.25 17.96
N VAL A 205 -27.79 6.22 17.45
CA VAL A 205 -26.97 6.32 16.24
C VAL A 205 -27.86 6.09 15.02
N PRO A 206 -27.81 6.98 14.02
CA PRO A 206 -28.56 6.80 12.78
C PRO A 206 -28.24 5.45 12.13
N SER A 207 -29.26 4.63 11.89
CA SER A 207 -29.09 3.31 11.28
C SER A 207 -28.70 3.44 9.80
N LEU A 208 -27.74 2.63 9.38
CA LEU A 208 -27.18 2.71 8.03
C LEU A 208 -26.98 1.32 7.43
N SER A 209 -27.58 1.10 6.26
CA SER A 209 -27.27 -0.06 5.43
C SER A 209 -26.08 0.24 4.54
N LEU A 210 -24.92 -0.34 4.82
CA LEU A 210 -23.73 -0.16 3.98
C LEU A 210 -23.98 -0.60 2.52
N ARG A 211 -24.89 -1.55 2.30
CA ARG A 211 -25.23 -2.06 0.96
C ARG A 211 -25.97 -1.05 0.08
N SER A 212 -26.67 -0.08 0.67
CA SER A 212 -27.36 0.95 -0.09
C SER A 212 -26.44 2.10 -0.50
N LEU A 213 -25.25 2.18 0.09
CA LEU A 213 -24.27 3.21 -0.26
C LEU A 213 -23.69 2.97 -1.65
N ALA A 214 -23.64 4.06 -2.42
CA ALA A 214 -23.02 4.15 -3.72
C ALA A 214 -21.70 4.92 -3.63
N ASP A 215 -20.79 4.64 -4.55
CA ASP A 215 -19.56 5.40 -4.71
C ASP A 215 -19.23 5.56 -6.20
N ASN A 216 -18.52 6.64 -6.53
CA ASN A 216 -17.98 6.91 -7.86
C ASN A 216 -16.45 7.10 -7.75
N PRO A 217 -15.65 6.05 -8.05
CA PRO A 217 -14.20 6.10 -8.04
C PRO A 217 -13.56 6.98 -9.13
N ALA A 218 -14.31 7.31 -10.20
CA ALA A 218 -13.80 8.15 -11.29
C ALA A 218 -13.82 9.65 -10.95
N GLU A 219 -14.60 10.06 -9.95
CA GLU A 219 -14.75 11.46 -9.56
C GLU A 219 -13.50 12.00 -8.84
N SER A 220 -12.98 13.10 -9.37
CA SER A 220 -11.71 13.71 -8.97
C SER A 220 -11.87 15.07 -8.29
N ALA A 221 -13.10 15.53 -8.06
CA ALA A 221 -13.35 16.79 -7.38
C ALA A 221 -12.59 16.87 -6.03
N PRO A 222 -11.96 18.01 -5.71
CA PRO A 222 -11.29 18.21 -4.42
C PRO A 222 -12.23 17.96 -3.24
N GLY A 223 -11.74 17.28 -2.20
CA GLY A 223 -12.55 16.90 -1.03
C GLY A 223 -13.53 15.75 -1.25
N TRP A 224 -13.67 15.23 -2.46
CA TRP A 224 -14.66 14.19 -2.77
C TRP A 224 -14.39 12.86 -2.09
N SER A 225 -15.44 12.29 -1.51
CA SER A 225 -15.53 10.93 -0.97
C SER A 225 -16.94 10.39 -1.20
N PHE A 226 -17.19 9.12 -0.88
CA PHE A 226 -18.53 8.54 -0.96
C PHE A 226 -19.56 9.27 -0.05
N ILE A 227 -19.11 9.99 0.98
CA ILE A 227 -20.00 10.80 1.84
C ILE A 227 -20.73 11.88 1.02
N CYS A 228 -20.07 12.43 -0.01
CA CYS A 228 -20.62 13.49 -0.86
C CYS A 228 -21.47 12.95 -2.03
N HIS A 229 -21.60 11.64 -2.17
CA HIS A 229 -22.24 11.04 -3.33
C HIS A 229 -23.76 11.33 -3.31
N PRO A 230 -24.36 11.91 -4.37
CA PRO A 230 -25.77 12.34 -4.36
C PRO A 230 -26.79 11.26 -3.99
N LYS A 231 -26.52 9.99 -4.30
CA LYS A 231 -27.40 8.85 -3.95
C LYS A 231 -27.36 8.47 -2.47
N ASN A 232 -26.36 8.91 -1.71
CA ASN A 232 -26.18 8.54 -0.30
C ASN A 232 -26.94 9.49 0.62
N THR A 233 -28.22 9.72 0.34
CA THR A 233 -29.07 10.67 1.06
C THR A 233 -29.17 10.38 2.55
N ALA A 234 -29.05 9.11 2.96
CA ALA A 234 -29.00 8.70 4.36
C ALA A 234 -27.82 9.30 5.13
N LEU A 235 -26.72 9.67 4.45
CA LEU A 235 -25.55 10.25 5.08
C LEU A 235 -25.66 11.78 5.24
N HIS A 236 -26.43 12.44 4.37
CA HIS A 236 -26.49 13.90 4.30
C HIS A 236 -27.19 14.50 5.53
N GLY A 237 -26.79 15.71 5.94
CA GLY A 237 -27.41 16.42 7.06
C GLY A 237 -26.91 16.00 8.45
N HIS A 238 -25.93 15.09 8.50
CA HIS A 238 -25.35 14.57 9.74
C HIS A 238 -23.99 15.20 10.06
N GLU A 239 -23.56 16.22 9.31
CA GLU A 239 -22.24 16.83 9.49
C GLU A 239 -22.09 17.36 10.92
N LYS A 240 -23.16 17.94 11.48
CA LYS A 240 -23.22 18.46 12.86
C LYS A 240 -23.81 17.47 13.87
N TRP A 241 -23.95 16.19 13.54
CA TRP A 241 -24.68 15.23 14.38
C TRP A 241 -24.08 15.11 15.79
N LEU A 242 -22.76 14.88 15.90
CA LEU A 242 -22.06 14.81 17.20
C LEU A 242 -22.11 16.14 17.97
N LEU A 243 -21.93 17.27 17.28
CA LEU A 243 -22.04 18.60 17.91
C LEU A 243 -23.44 18.84 18.46
N ASN A 244 -24.48 18.52 17.69
CA ASN A 244 -25.88 18.64 18.12
C ASN A 244 -26.16 17.73 19.32
N ARG A 245 -25.62 16.51 19.32
CA ARG A 245 -25.72 15.59 20.46
C ARG A 245 -25.14 16.21 21.73
N ILE A 246 -23.93 16.76 21.67
CA ILE A 246 -23.31 17.47 22.82
C ILE A 246 -24.19 18.67 23.26
N LEU A 247 -24.75 19.41 22.31
CA LEU A 247 -25.59 20.57 22.58
C LEU A 247 -27.02 20.24 23.02
N GLN A 248 -27.48 18.99 22.90
CA GLN A 248 -28.83 18.58 23.31
C GLN A 248 -28.79 17.80 24.62
N THR A 249 -27.76 16.99 24.82
CA THR A 249 -27.60 16.14 26.00
C THR A 249 -26.94 16.88 27.16
N SER A 250 -27.65 16.97 28.29
CA SER A 250 -27.23 17.78 29.45
C SER A 250 -25.86 17.39 30.03
N TRP A 251 -25.58 16.09 30.18
CA TRP A 251 -24.32 15.62 30.74
C TRP A 251 -23.14 15.91 29.80
N LEU A 252 -23.29 15.63 28.50
CA LEU A 252 -22.27 15.96 27.48
C LEU A 252 -22.01 17.46 27.41
N ARG A 253 -23.05 18.28 27.48
CA ARG A 253 -22.90 19.74 27.49
C ARG A 253 -22.09 20.21 28.69
N ASN A 254 -22.33 19.65 29.87
CA ASN A 254 -21.60 20.00 31.09
C ASN A 254 -20.15 19.53 31.04
N ASP A 255 -19.89 18.40 30.38
CA ASP A 255 -18.55 17.83 30.22
C ASP A 255 -17.73 18.62 29.18
N PHE A 256 -18.24 18.79 27.96
CA PHE A 256 -17.50 19.45 26.88
C PHE A 256 -17.40 20.98 27.01
N PHE A 257 -18.32 21.65 27.70
CA PHE A 257 -18.29 23.11 27.86
C PHE A 257 -17.97 23.54 29.28
N ARG A 258 -17.04 24.49 29.40
CA ARG A 258 -16.81 25.25 30.64
C ARG A 258 -17.91 26.27 30.87
N VAL A 259 -18.32 26.95 29.78
CA VAL A 259 -19.40 27.95 29.79
C VAL A 259 -20.32 27.69 28.59
N PRO A 260 -21.38 26.86 28.74
CA PRO A 260 -22.24 26.46 27.63
C PRO A 260 -22.84 27.63 26.85
N LYS A 261 -23.29 28.68 27.55
CA LYS A 261 -23.90 29.88 26.93
C LYS A 261 -22.95 30.67 26.03
N ARG A 262 -21.63 30.50 26.21
CA ARG A 262 -20.59 31.18 25.41
C ARG A 262 -19.83 30.21 24.51
N ALA A 263 -20.27 28.94 24.43
CA ALA A 263 -19.60 27.87 23.69
C ALA A 263 -18.09 27.75 24.01
N ILE A 264 -17.70 28.01 25.26
CA ILE A 264 -16.30 27.87 25.68
C ILE A 264 -16.05 26.40 26.00
N TRP A 265 -15.30 25.72 25.12
CA TRP A 265 -14.92 24.33 25.25
C TRP A 265 -13.98 24.08 26.45
N ARG A 266 -14.06 22.88 27.04
CA ARG A 266 -13.07 22.39 27.99
C ARG A 266 -11.91 21.75 27.22
N GLU A 267 -10.74 22.35 27.32
CA GLU A 267 -9.54 21.89 26.62
C GLU A 267 -9.16 20.44 27.00
N GLN A 268 -9.33 20.07 28.27
CA GLN A 268 -9.03 18.71 28.75
C GLN A 268 -9.91 17.65 28.07
N THR A 269 -11.23 17.83 28.09
CA THR A 269 -12.20 16.91 27.46
C THR A 269 -12.00 16.83 25.95
N VAL A 270 -11.74 17.96 25.29
CA VAL A 270 -11.43 17.99 23.85
C VAL A 270 -10.14 17.24 23.55
N SER A 271 -9.08 17.46 24.35
CA SER A 271 -7.79 16.76 24.17
C SER A 271 -7.94 15.25 24.39
N GLU A 272 -8.73 14.84 25.39
CA GLU A 272 -9.04 13.43 25.64
C GLU A 272 -9.81 12.80 24.48
N TYR A 273 -10.81 13.50 23.93
CA TYR A 273 -11.52 13.06 22.73
C TYR A 273 -10.57 12.84 21.55
N VAL A 274 -9.65 13.78 21.30
CA VAL A 274 -8.65 13.67 20.23
C VAL A 274 -7.71 12.47 20.46
N ASN A 275 -7.27 12.23 21.70
CA ASN A 275 -6.48 11.06 22.04
C ASN A 275 -7.26 9.76 21.82
N ASN A 276 -8.57 9.74 22.10
CA ASN A 276 -9.41 8.58 21.82
C ASN A 276 -9.56 8.33 20.31
N VAL A 277 -9.65 9.39 19.49
CA VAL A 277 -9.62 9.27 18.01
C VAL A 277 -8.31 8.64 17.56
N ASP A 278 -7.17 9.10 18.08
CA ASP A 278 -5.85 8.59 17.74
C ASP A 278 -5.72 7.10 18.12
N ARG A 279 -6.16 6.70 19.33
CA ARG A 279 -6.20 5.30 19.78
C ARG A 279 -7.11 4.42 18.93
N PHE A 280 -8.27 4.92 18.52
CA PHE A 280 -9.17 4.21 17.62
C PHE A 280 -8.52 4.00 16.25
N LEU A 281 -7.85 5.03 15.71
CA LEU A 281 -7.15 4.93 14.43
C LEU A 281 -5.98 3.94 14.48
N GLU A 282 -5.26 3.81 15.60
CA GLU A 282 -4.25 2.75 15.80
C GLU A 282 -4.85 1.35 15.71
N ARG A 283 -6.00 1.14 16.37
CA ARG A 283 -6.73 -0.13 16.35
C ARG A 283 -7.26 -0.44 14.93
N LEU A 284 -7.84 0.56 14.28
CA LEU A 284 -8.35 0.46 12.92
C LEU A 284 -7.23 0.13 11.92
N LEU A 285 -6.03 0.70 12.11
CA LEU A 285 -4.84 0.39 11.32
C LEU A 285 -4.46 -1.09 11.40
N LEU A 286 -4.46 -1.66 12.61
CA LEU A 286 -4.19 -3.07 12.83
C LEU A 286 -5.24 -3.95 12.16
N LEU A 287 -6.53 -3.67 12.40
CA LEU A 287 -7.65 -4.42 11.82
C LEU A 287 -7.61 -4.39 10.30
N ILE A 288 -7.41 -3.23 9.68
CA ILE A 288 -7.30 -3.10 8.22
C ILE A 288 -6.09 -3.88 7.69
N HIS A 289 -4.95 -3.86 8.41
CA HIS A 289 -3.74 -4.57 8.02
C HIS A 289 -3.89 -6.10 8.06
N ILE A 290 -4.63 -6.64 9.03
CA ILE A 290 -4.84 -8.07 9.23
C ILE A 290 -6.00 -8.60 8.39
N THR A 291 -7.11 -7.85 8.33
CA THR A 291 -8.37 -8.35 7.76
C THR A 291 -8.56 -8.03 6.28
N GLY A 292 -7.81 -7.08 5.70
CA GLY A 292 -7.94 -6.67 4.30
C GLY A 292 -7.48 -7.70 3.25
N GLY A 293 -7.31 -8.97 3.62
CA GLY A 293 -6.71 -10.02 2.80
C GLY A 293 -5.20 -10.08 2.97
N GLN A 294 -4.45 -10.05 1.86
CA GLN A 294 -2.99 -10.09 1.90
C GLN A 294 -2.41 -8.73 2.35
N PRO A 295 -1.44 -8.69 3.27
CA PRO A 295 -1.00 -7.45 3.91
C PRO A 295 -0.36 -6.48 2.91
N ALA A 296 -0.83 -5.23 2.92
CA ALA A 296 -0.21 -4.13 2.21
C ALA A 296 1.19 -3.81 2.76
N ARG A 297 2.04 -3.11 1.99
CA ARG A 297 3.26 -2.54 2.57
C ARG A 297 2.88 -1.42 3.54
N GLY A 298 3.58 -1.30 4.66
CA GLY A 298 3.29 -0.28 5.67
C GLY A 298 3.26 1.13 5.08
N THR A 299 4.22 1.48 4.22
CA THR A 299 4.28 2.78 3.55
C THR A 299 3.11 3.01 2.57
N GLU A 300 2.65 1.96 1.89
CA GLU A 300 1.48 2.03 1.00
C GLU A 300 0.17 2.12 1.79
N LEU A 301 0.08 1.46 2.94
CA LEU A 301 -1.10 1.46 3.80
C LEU A 301 -1.30 2.82 4.47
N LEU A 302 -0.22 3.39 5.02
CA LEU A 302 -0.28 4.66 5.75
C LEU A 302 -0.48 5.88 4.83
N SER A 303 -0.25 5.73 3.52
CA SER A 303 -0.51 6.77 2.52
C SER A 303 -1.93 6.72 1.92
N ILE A 304 -2.83 5.90 2.47
CA ILE A 304 -4.23 5.82 2.05
C ILE A 304 -4.96 7.11 2.42
N ARG A 305 -5.61 7.72 1.43
CA ARG A 305 -6.50 8.87 1.60
C ARG A 305 -7.96 8.45 1.63
N HIS A 306 -8.75 9.07 2.51
CA HIS A 306 -10.19 8.82 2.61
C HIS A 306 -11.04 9.77 1.76
N ARG A 307 -10.48 10.93 1.39
CA ARG A 307 -11.07 11.92 0.47
C ARG A 307 -10.02 12.43 -0.50
N ASN A 308 -10.46 12.94 -1.65
CA ASN A 308 -9.55 13.61 -2.58
C ASN A 308 -8.93 14.83 -1.90
N SER A 309 -7.64 15.06 -2.14
CA SER A 309 -6.90 16.18 -1.56
C SER A 309 -7.50 17.51 -2.03
N VAL A 310 -7.55 18.49 -1.13
CA VAL A 310 -8.12 19.82 -1.42
C VAL A 310 -7.24 20.60 -2.41
N ASP A 311 -5.93 20.37 -2.38
CA ASP A 311 -4.95 20.92 -3.33
C ASP A 311 -4.98 20.26 -4.72
N GLY A 312 -5.84 19.25 -4.92
CA GLY A 312 -5.96 18.50 -6.18
C GLY A 312 -4.81 17.54 -6.47
N GLN A 313 -3.80 17.43 -5.59
CA GLN A 313 -2.57 16.66 -5.83
C GLN A 313 -2.67 15.17 -5.43
N GLY A 314 -3.82 14.71 -4.92
CA GLY A 314 -4.00 13.33 -4.46
C GLY A 314 -5.42 12.83 -4.60
N ARG A 315 -5.59 11.65 -5.20
CA ARG A 315 -6.88 10.93 -5.23
C ARG A 315 -7.05 10.11 -3.96
N ARG A 316 -8.30 9.90 -3.55
CA ARG A 316 -8.61 8.97 -2.46
C ARG A 316 -8.27 7.53 -2.83
N ASN A 317 -8.08 6.73 -1.79
CA ASN A 317 -7.78 5.30 -1.89
C ASN A 317 -8.90 4.43 -1.31
N ILE A 318 -9.83 5.02 -0.53
CA ILE A 318 -10.99 4.35 0.06
C ILE A 318 -12.18 4.40 -0.91
N PHE A 319 -12.82 3.27 -1.14
CA PHE A 319 -13.99 3.12 -2.01
C PHE A 319 -15.03 2.17 -1.43
N LEU A 320 -16.29 2.28 -1.86
CA LEU A 320 -17.36 1.35 -1.48
C LEU A 320 -17.79 0.46 -2.65
N GLU A 321 -18.06 -0.82 -2.36
CA GLU A 321 -18.63 -1.74 -3.33
C GLU A 321 -19.50 -2.82 -2.67
N SER A 322 -20.81 -2.78 -2.98
CA SER A 322 -21.85 -3.65 -2.43
C SER A 322 -21.72 -3.91 -0.92
N GLY A 323 -21.58 -2.82 -0.17
CA GLY A 323 -21.53 -2.81 1.30
C GLY A 323 -20.18 -3.13 1.93
N LEU A 324 -19.12 -3.34 1.14
CA LEU A 324 -17.77 -3.48 1.67
C LEU A 324 -16.97 -2.22 1.36
N VAL A 325 -16.19 -1.77 2.34
CA VAL A 325 -15.11 -0.81 2.11
C VAL A 325 -13.96 -1.55 1.45
N SER A 326 -13.41 -0.94 0.39
CA SER A 326 -12.17 -1.38 -0.23
C SER A 326 -11.15 -0.25 -0.19
N PHE A 327 -9.87 -0.62 -0.13
CA PHE A 327 -8.79 0.31 -0.31
C PHE A 327 -7.84 -0.13 -1.41
N VAL A 328 -7.36 0.84 -2.17
CA VAL A 328 -6.51 0.61 -3.34
C VAL A 328 -5.13 1.17 -3.09
N THR A 329 -4.11 0.31 -3.18
CA THR A 329 -2.72 0.73 -3.18
C THR A 329 -2.11 0.62 -4.57
N TYR A 330 -1.32 1.63 -4.93
CA TYR A 330 -0.57 1.68 -6.17
C TYR A 330 0.83 1.15 -5.90
N TYR A 331 1.21 0.06 -6.56
CA TYR A 331 2.54 -0.51 -6.41
C TYR A 331 3.41 -0.15 -7.60
N HIS A 332 4.44 0.66 -7.36
CA HIS A 332 5.33 1.22 -8.38
C HIS A 332 6.62 0.42 -8.61
N LYS A 333 6.88 -0.67 -7.86
CA LYS A 333 8.14 -1.43 -8.03
C LYS A 333 8.13 -2.13 -9.38
N GLY A 334 9.06 -1.74 -10.25
CA GLY A 334 9.15 -2.23 -11.62
C GLY A 334 8.37 -1.40 -12.63
N TYR A 335 7.83 -0.22 -12.26
CA TYR A 335 7.20 0.71 -13.21
C TYR A 335 8.15 1.04 -14.38
N ASN A 336 9.42 1.34 -14.07
CA ASN A 336 10.45 1.61 -15.08
C ASN A 336 10.78 0.41 -15.98
N ILE A 337 10.34 -0.81 -15.63
CA ILE A 337 10.57 -2.04 -16.40
C ILE A 337 9.31 -2.43 -17.18
N ASN A 338 8.12 -2.30 -16.58
CA ASN A 338 6.87 -2.82 -17.14
C ASN A 338 5.94 -1.73 -17.71
N GLY A 339 6.24 -0.44 -17.50
CA GLY A 339 5.41 0.69 -17.95
C GLY A 339 4.02 0.78 -17.30
N SER A 340 3.70 -0.08 -16.32
CA SER A 340 2.38 -0.16 -15.70
C SER A 340 2.48 -0.24 -14.17
N THR A 341 1.71 0.60 -13.48
CA THR A 341 1.52 0.54 -12.02
C THR A 341 0.62 -0.64 -11.68
N LYS A 342 1.03 -1.52 -10.76
CA LYS A 342 0.15 -2.60 -10.30
C LYS A 342 -0.85 -2.04 -9.30
N ILE A 343 -2.14 -2.13 -9.65
CA ILE A 343 -3.25 -1.69 -8.80
C ILE A 343 -3.73 -2.90 -8.00
N ILE A 344 -3.74 -2.78 -6.67
CA ILE A 344 -4.16 -3.87 -5.78
C ILE A 344 -5.35 -3.42 -4.96
N HIS A 345 -6.48 -4.11 -5.15
CA HIS A 345 -7.67 -3.93 -4.33
C HIS A 345 -7.61 -4.82 -3.09
N ARG A 346 -8.01 -4.26 -1.95
CA ARG A 346 -8.21 -5.01 -0.72
C ARG A 346 -9.55 -4.63 -0.14
N TYR A 347 -10.40 -5.62 0.08
CA TYR A 347 -11.71 -5.41 0.68
C TYR A 347 -11.63 -5.71 2.17
N LEU A 348 -12.33 -4.93 2.97
CA LEU A 348 -12.48 -5.12 4.40
C LEU A 348 -13.70 -6.01 4.69
N PRO A 349 -13.70 -6.76 5.80
CA PRO A 349 -14.89 -7.46 6.26
C PRO A 349 -15.99 -6.44 6.61
N LEU A 350 -17.24 -6.89 6.71
CA LEU A 350 -18.39 -6.00 6.89
C LEU A 350 -18.28 -5.21 8.21
N GLU A 351 -17.83 -5.88 9.26
CA GLU A 351 -17.68 -5.34 10.61
C GLU A 351 -16.63 -4.22 10.64
N VAL A 352 -15.50 -4.39 9.95
CA VAL A 352 -14.47 -3.34 9.83
C VAL A 352 -14.90 -2.26 8.84
N SER A 353 -15.65 -2.60 7.79
CA SER A 353 -16.24 -1.63 6.86
C SER A 353 -17.19 -0.67 7.59
N GLU A 354 -18.00 -1.20 8.51
CA GLU A 354 -18.89 -0.41 9.35
C GLU A 354 -18.12 0.59 10.22
N LEU A 355 -17.04 0.14 10.87
CA LEU A 355 -16.16 1.01 11.66
C LEU A 355 -15.63 2.19 10.82
N VAL A 356 -15.12 1.91 9.62
CA VAL A 356 -14.59 2.94 8.72
C VAL A 356 -15.70 3.91 8.29
N VAL A 357 -16.87 3.39 7.91
CA VAL A 357 -17.99 4.23 7.43
C VAL A 357 -18.48 5.18 8.53
N TYR A 358 -18.77 4.69 9.73
CA TYR A 358 -19.22 5.55 10.83
C TYR A 358 -18.16 6.54 11.28
N TYR A 359 -16.89 6.14 11.30
CA TYR A 359 -15.78 7.06 11.58
C TYR A 359 -15.74 8.21 10.56
N LEU A 360 -15.75 7.90 9.27
CA LEU A 360 -15.71 8.91 8.20
C LEU A 360 -16.98 9.76 8.15
N TRP A 361 -18.13 9.20 8.53
CA TRP A 361 -19.43 9.85 8.45
C TRP A 361 -19.71 10.78 9.63
N LEU A 362 -19.46 10.34 10.87
CA LEU A 362 -19.88 11.07 12.08
C LEU A 362 -18.69 11.68 12.84
N VAL A 363 -17.56 10.96 12.92
CA VAL A 363 -16.40 11.40 13.72
C VAL A 363 -15.56 12.43 12.95
N VAL A 364 -15.23 12.18 11.68
CA VAL A 364 -14.41 13.10 10.87
C VAL A 364 -15.02 14.51 10.78
N PRO A 365 -16.32 14.69 10.46
CA PRO A 365 -16.92 16.03 10.44
C PRO A 365 -16.89 16.75 11.79
N PHE A 366 -17.01 16.01 12.89
CA PHE A 366 -16.92 16.58 14.23
C PHE A 366 -15.49 16.99 14.59
N VAL A 367 -14.50 16.18 14.22
CA VAL A 367 -13.08 16.55 14.34
C VAL A 367 -12.79 17.83 13.54
N ASP A 368 -13.29 17.93 12.30
CA ASP A 368 -13.14 19.13 11.47
C ASP A 368 -13.82 20.36 12.13
N GLN A 369 -14.96 20.18 12.83
CA GLN A 369 -15.60 21.25 13.60
C GLN A 369 -14.81 21.67 14.84
N LEU A 370 -14.27 20.71 15.60
CA LEU A 370 -13.48 21.01 16.81
C LEU A 370 -12.25 21.85 16.46
N ARG A 371 -11.60 21.61 15.31
CA ARG A 371 -10.48 22.44 14.83
C ARG A 371 -10.84 23.92 14.65
N ILE A 372 -12.11 24.22 14.34
CA ILE A 372 -12.60 25.59 14.14
C ILE A 372 -13.10 26.18 15.46
N LEU A 373 -13.78 25.37 16.27
CA LEU A 373 -14.57 25.84 17.42
C LEU A 373 -13.80 25.81 18.74
N ALA A 374 -12.79 24.95 18.88
CA ALA A 374 -12.04 24.77 20.11
C ALA A 374 -10.58 25.18 19.95
N VAL A 375 -9.93 25.51 21.08
CA VAL A 375 -8.50 25.84 21.15
C VAL A 375 -7.79 24.70 21.86
N GLY A 376 -6.69 24.22 21.29
CA GLY A 376 -5.86 23.18 21.89
C GLY A 376 -4.79 22.68 20.92
N SER A 377 -3.57 22.49 21.40
CA SER A 377 -2.43 22.05 20.57
C SER A 377 -2.65 20.68 19.92
N ALA A 378 -3.44 19.80 20.54
CA ALA A 378 -3.81 18.50 19.98
C ALA A 378 -4.61 18.59 18.66
N LEU A 379 -5.37 19.68 18.46
CA LEU A 379 -6.21 19.88 17.27
C LEU A 379 -5.40 20.29 16.04
N ASN A 380 -4.20 20.85 16.24
CA ASN A 380 -3.34 21.34 15.15
C ASN A 380 -2.97 20.21 14.19
N LYS A 381 -2.88 18.98 14.69
CA LYS A 381 -2.48 17.79 13.93
C LYS A 381 -3.61 17.16 13.11
N LEU A 382 -4.86 17.57 13.30
CA LEU A 382 -6.02 16.87 12.74
C LEU A 382 -6.39 17.31 11.32
N GLY A 383 -7.31 16.58 10.71
CA GLY A 383 -7.98 16.90 9.44
C GLY A 383 -7.12 16.78 8.18
N SER A 384 -6.11 15.91 8.22
CA SER A 384 -5.44 15.39 7.04
C SER A 384 -6.44 14.65 6.12
N SER A 385 -6.20 14.65 4.81
CA SER A 385 -6.92 13.78 3.87
C SER A 385 -6.45 12.32 3.92
N TYR A 386 -5.29 12.05 4.51
CA TYR A 386 -4.87 10.69 4.86
C TYR A 386 -5.77 10.13 5.97
N LEU A 387 -6.05 8.83 5.92
CA LEU A 387 -6.76 8.15 7.01
C LEU A 387 -5.89 8.09 8.29
N TRP A 388 -4.57 7.98 8.10
CA TRP A 388 -3.56 8.01 9.17
C TRP A 388 -2.51 9.08 8.83
N GLY A 389 -2.84 10.34 9.08
CA GLY A 389 -1.92 11.43 8.84
C GLY A 389 -2.11 12.60 9.79
N GLU A 390 -1.10 13.45 9.84
CA GLU A 390 -1.10 14.69 10.57
C GLU A 390 -1.12 15.86 9.57
N SER A 391 -1.87 16.91 9.89
CA SER A 391 -1.79 18.20 9.20
C SER A 391 -0.89 19.11 10.02
N THR A 392 0.11 19.74 9.40
CA THR A 392 1.00 20.69 10.11
C THR A 392 0.96 22.05 9.43
N ASN A 393 0.85 23.11 10.24
CA ASN A 393 0.97 24.47 9.74
C ASN A 393 2.47 24.77 9.47
N PRO A 394 2.78 25.54 8.42
CA PRO A 394 4.16 25.84 8.04
C PRO A 394 5.03 26.49 9.15
N SER A 395 4.40 27.13 10.14
CA SER A 395 5.07 27.87 11.22
C SER A 395 5.58 27.01 12.39
N ASP A 396 5.21 25.72 12.47
CA ASP A 396 5.55 24.83 13.61
C ASP A 396 6.82 23.98 13.37
N LYS A 397 7.64 24.31 12.36
CA LYS A 397 8.87 23.54 12.09
C LYS A 397 9.96 23.85 13.13
N SER A 398 10.43 22.83 13.83
CA SER A 398 11.67 22.86 14.61
C SER A 398 12.88 23.16 13.71
N PRO A 399 13.87 23.94 14.16
CA PRO A 399 15.07 24.26 13.39
C PRO A 399 15.97 23.01 13.31
N GLY A 400 15.81 22.19 12.28
CA GLY A 400 16.68 21.02 12.08
C GLY A 400 16.34 20.09 10.91
N GLU A 401 15.11 20.14 10.36
CA GLU A 401 14.71 19.22 9.29
C GLU A 401 14.88 19.87 7.90
N ARG A 402 16.07 19.70 7.31
CA ARG A 402 16.35 20.12 5.91
C ARG A 402 15.51 19.27 4.95
N THR A 403 14.45 19.84 4.40
CA THR A 403 13.76 19.29 3.21
C THR A 403 14.22 20.04 1.98
N ILE A 404 14.52 19.29 0.90
CA ILE A 404 14.81 19.81 -0.43
C ILE A 404 13.56 20.54 -0.94
N ASN A 405 13.62 21.87 -1.00
CA ASN A 405 12.50 22.69 -1.44
C ASN A 405 12.39 22.65 -2.98
N SER A 406 11.32 22.03 -3.48
CA SER A 406 10.74 22.42 -4.77
C SER A 406 9.30 22.86 -4.56
N THR A 407 9.08 24.08 -4.09
CA THR A 407 7.79 24.75 -4.29
C THR A 407 7.96 26.26 -4.28
N GLN A 408 7.38 26.89 -5.29
CA GLN A 408 7.23 28.34 -5.46
C GLN A 408 6.60 28.99 -4.20
N PRO A 409 6.99 30.22 -3.85
CA PRO A 409 6.41 30.94 -2.71
C PRO A 409 5.02 31.47 -3.11
N GLY A 410 3.94 30.97 -2.48
CA GLY A 410 2.61 31.51 -2.80
C GLY A 410 1.37 30.95 -2.12
N SER A 411 1.35 29.75 -1.52
CA SER A 411 0.19 29.30 -0.75
C SER A 411 0.57 28.72 0.60
N ALA A 412 0.05 29.31 1.67
CA ALA A 412 0.10 28.78 3.03
C ALA A 412 -0.81 27.54 3.17
N THR A 413 -0.54 26.51 2.36
CA THR A 413 -1.25 25.23 2.41
C THR A 413 -0.61 24.36 3.48
N ALA A 414 -1.43 23.87 4.42
CA ALA A 414 -0.98 22.96 5.46
C ALA A 414 -0.32 21.72 4.83
N VAL A 415 0.82 21.30 5.38
CA VAL A 415 1.53 20.12 4.89
C VAL A 415 0.92 18.91 5.57
N GLU A 416 0.35 18.02 4.77
CA GLU A 416 -0.17 16.74 5.24
C GLU A 416 0.89 15.65 5.14
N THR A 417 1.16 14.97 6.25
CA THR A 417 2.12 13.86 6.31
C THR A 417 1.45 12.59 6.81
N PRO A 418 1.64 11.43 6.14
CA PRO A 418 1.16 10.16 6.65
C PRO A 418 1.95 9.76 7.90
N TRP A 419 1.35 8.94 8.78
CA TRP A 419 2.05 8.37 9.92
C TRP A 419 3.25 7.52 9.48
N LEU A 420 4.25 7.43 10.36
CA LEU A 420 5.46 6.63 10.13
C LEU A 420 5.19 5.12 10.24
N SER A 421 5.88 4.31 9.43
CA SER A 421 5.76 2.85 9.46
C SER A 421 6.20 2.19 10.77
N THR A 422 6.99 2.91 11.57
CA THR A 422 7.36 2.49 12.94
C THR A 422 6.13 2.37 13.84
N ARG A 423 5.09 3.17 13.60
CA ARG A 423 3.83 3.14 14.37
C ARG A 423 3.06 1.85 14.12
N LEU A 424 2.85 1.46 12.87
CA LEU A 424 2.27 0.14 12.50
C LEU A 424 3.06 -1.01 13.12
N SER A 425 4.40 -0.92 13.05
CA SER A 425 5.28 -1.97 13.61
C SER A 425 5.12 -2.10 15.12
N ARG A 426 5.04 -0.98 15.85
CA ARG A 426 4.81 -0.96 17.30
C ARG A 426 3.47 -1.58 17.65
N ILE A 427 2.38 -1.13 17.01
CA ILE A 427 1.01 -1.61 17.28
C ILE A 427 0.91 -3.11 17.02
N LEU A 428 1.42 -3.58 15.88
CA LEU A 428 1.40 -5.00 15.53
C LEU A 428 2.12 -5.86 16.58
N VAL A 429 3.32 -5.45 17.01
CA VAL A 429 4.07 -6.18 18.04
C VAL A 429 3.32 -6.15 19.38
N GLN A 430 2.83 -4.98 19.78
CA GLN A 430 2.15 -4.77 21.05
C GLN A 430 0.88 -5.62 21.17
N GLU A 431 0.01 -5.59 20.17
CA GLU A 431 -1.28 -6.30 20.24
C GLU A 431 -1.11 -7.81 20.06
N PHE A 432 -0.16 -8.26 19.22
CA PHE A 432 0.20 -9.68 19.20
C PHE A 432 0.70 -10.12 20.58
N GLN A 433 1.68 -9.43 21.17
CA GLN A 433 2.23 -9.78 22.49
C GLN A 433 1.20 -9.77 23.63
N ARG A 434 0.13 -8.95 23.49
CA ARG A 434 -0.95 -8.87 24.48
C ARG A 434 -1.77 -10.16 24.58
N LEU A 435 -1.99 -10.87 23.47
CA LEU A 435 -2.85 -12.05 23.41
C LEU A 435 -2.11 -13.34 23.03
N ILE A 436 -0.96 -13.21 22.37
CA ILE A 436 -0.12 -14.28 21.87
C ILE A 436 1.30 -13.96 22.35
N PRO A 437 1.95 -14.81 23.17
CA PRO A 437 3.25 -14.50 23.80
C PRO A 437 4.42 -14.58 22.80
N THR A 438 4.27 -14.03 21.59
CA THR A 438 5.28 -14.01 20.54
C THR A 438 5.35 -12.65 19.86
N LYS A 439 6.57 -12.27 19.46
CA LYS A 439 6.84 -10.99 18.81
C LYS A 439 6.59 -11.10 17.31
N VAL A 440 5.46 -10.59 16.84
CA VAL A 440 5.13 -10.56 15.41
C VAL A 440 5.45 -9.20 14.80
N THR A 441 6.45 -9.16 13.93
CA THR A 441 6.83 -7.96 13.16
C THR A 441 6.15 -7.97 11.78
N ILE A 442 6.14 -6.82 11.07
CA ILE A 442 5.54 -6.72 9.73
C ILE A 442 6.06 -7.79 8.75
N PRO A 443 7.39 -8.07 8.66
CA PRO A 443 7.88 -9.16 7.83
C PRO A 443 7.36 -10.53 8.24
N ILE A 444 7.32 -10.83 9.55
CA ILE A 444 6.82 -12.11 10.08
C ILE A 444 5.33 -12.27 9.73
N TRP A 445 4.52 -11.25 10.00
CA TRP A 445 3.09 -11.25 9.65
C TRP A 445 2.88 -11.47 8.15
N ARG A 446 3.68 -10.83 7.29
CA ARG A 446 3.59 -11.05 5.84
C ARG A 446 3.85 -12.50 5.46
N HIS A 447 4.87 -13.13 6.03
CA HIS A 447 5.15 -14.55 5.77
C HIS A 447 4.00 -15.43 6.28
N ALA A 448 3.48 -15.14 7.48
CA ALA A 448 2.37 -15.86 8.07
C ALA A 448 1.09 -15.76 7.23
N ALA A 449 0.64 -14.54 6.89
CA ALA A 449 -0.57 -14.33 6.09
C ALA A 449 -0.52 -15.03 4.73
N ILE A 450 0.65 -15.05 4.07
CA ILE A 450 0.86 -15.79 2.82
C ILE A 450 0.79 -17.30 3.07
N ALA A 451 1.45 -17.80 4.11
CA ALA A 451 1.43 -19.22 4.45
C ALA A 451 0.01 -19.70 4.77
N ILE A 452 -0.73 -18.96 5.59
CA ILE A 452 -2.12 -19.24 5.96
C ILE A 452 -3.00 -19.29 4.71
N SER A 453 -2.90 -18.30 3.82
CA SER A 453 -3.69 -18.29 2.59
C SER A 453 -3.38 -19.48 1.68
N ARG A 454 -2.11 -19.90 1.59
CA ARG A 454 -1.72 -21.08 0.80
C ARG A 454 -2.22 -22.39 1.41
N ARG A 455 -2.30 -22.45 2.74
CA ARG A 455 -2.68 -23.66 3.47
C ARG A 455 -4.20 -23.82 3.57
N HIS A 456 -4.92 -22.75 3.92
CA HIS A 456 -6.33 -22.82 4.29
C HIS A 456 -7.30 -22.24 3.26
N LEU A 457 -6.83 -21.44 2.30
CA LEU A 457 -7.72 -20.87 1.28
C LEU A 457 -7.62 -21.64 -0.04
N ARG A 458 -8.75 -21.76 -0.75
CA ARG A 458 -8.85 -22.41 -2.07
C ARG A 458 -8.39 -21.48 -3.20
N GLN A 459 -7.32 -20.72 -2.97
CA GLN A 459 -6.77 -19.81 -3.97
C GLN A 459 -6.11 -20.60 -5.10
N ALA A 460 -6.24 -20.12 -6.34
CA ALA A 460 -5.49 -20.68 -7.46
C ALA A 460 -3.99 -20.65 -7.10
N LYS A 461 -3.34 -21.82 -7.14
CA LYS A 461 -1.90 -21.97 -6.88
C LYS A 461 -1.14 -20.92 -7.69
N PHE A 462 -0.13 -20.30 -7.07
CA PHE A 462 0.71 -19.23 -7.60
C PHE A 462 0.89 -19.32 -9.14
N LYS A 463 0.07 -18.56 -9.89
CA LYS A 463 0.36 -18.30 -11.30
C LYS A 463 1.36 -17.15 -11.31
N ARG A 464 2.52 -17.40 -11.92
CA ARG A 464 3.65 -16.46 -12.03
C ARG A 464 3.21 -15.11 -12.61
N ASP A 465 2.10 -15.10 -13.36
CA ASP A 465 1.58 -13.95 -14.09
C ASP A 465 0.08 -13.73 -13.83
N PHE A 466 -0.26 -13.16 -12.68
CA PHE A 466 -1.64 -12.77 -12.34
C PHE A 466 -2.28 -11.76 -13.32
N ILE A 467 -1.48 -11.12 -14.19
CA ILE A 467 -1.96 -10.19 -15.22
C ILE A 467 -2.32 -10.94 -16.53
N GLU A 468 -1.64 -12.05 -16.84
CA GLU A 468 -1.99 -12.91 -17.99
C GLU A 468 -3.08 -13.92 -17.65
N ALA A 469 -3.36 -14.14 -16.36
CA ALA A 469 -4.37 -15.08 -15.89
C ALA A 469 -5.81 -14.57 -15.99
N VAL A 470 -6.07 -13.45 -16.69
CA VAL A 470 -7.45 -13.17 -17.13
C VAL A 470 -7.75 -14.20 -18.20
N THR A 471 -8.55 -15.19 -17.83
CA THR A 471 -9.10 -16.21 -18.73
C THR A 471 -9.49 -15.58 -20.06
N TRP A 472 -8.98 -16.13 -21.18
CA TRP A 472 -9.28 -15.65 -22.53
C TRP A 472 -10.79 -15.48 -22.70
N ALA A 473 -11.22 -14.23 -22.69
CA ALA A 473 -12.60 -13.87 -22.89
C ALA A 473 -12.79 -13.87 -24.41
N TRP A 474 -13.25 -14.99 -24.97
CA TRP A 474 -13.41 -15.17 -26.43
C TRP A 474 -14.25 -14.05 -27.06
N ASN A 475 -15.14 -13.42 -26.29
CA ASN A 475 -15.88 -12.21 -26.66
C ASN A 475 -14.99 -10.99 -26.93
N ASP A 476 -13.89 -10.80 -26.20
CA ASP A 476 -12.95 -9.68 -26.41
C ASP A 476 -12.12 -9.90 -27.68
N GLU A 477 -11.69 -11.14 -27.94
CA GLU A 477 -11.00 -11.50 -29.19
C GLU A 477 -11.94 -11.43 -30.40
N MET A 478 -13.21 -11.81 -30.24
CA MET A 478 -14.26 -11.59 -31.25
C MET A 478 -14.50 -10.09 -31.51
N ALA A 479 -14.22 -9.22 -30.54
CA ALA A 479 -14.22 -7.76 -30.70
C ALA A 479 -12.87 -7.20 -31.20
N ALA A 480 -11.95 -8.05 -31.65
CA ALA A 480 -10.61 -7.71 -32.13
C ALA A 480 -9.72 -6.97 -31.10
N HIS A 481 -9.95 -7.21 -29.81
CA HIS A 481 -9.15 -6.63 -28.73
C HIS A 481 -8.57 -7.73 -27.82
N SER A 482 -7.36 -7.52 -27.32
CA SER A 482 -6.87 -8.37 -26.22
C SER A 482 -7.71 -8.09 -24.98
N THR A 483 -7.94 -9.08 -24.12
CA THR A 483 -8.70 -8.91 -22.88
C THR A 483 -8.15 -7.79 -21.99
N LYS A 484 -6.83 -7.55 -22.04
CA LYS A 484 -6.19 -6.41 -21.38
C LYS A 484 -6.59 -5.07 -22.01
N LEU A 485 -6.58 -4.94 -23.34
CA LEU A 485 -7.00 -3.72 -24.04
C LEU A 485 -8.51 -3.48 -23.90
N ALA A 486 -9.32 -4.54 -23.99
CA ALA A 486 -10.76 -4.51 -23.75
C ALA A 486 -11.07 -3.95 -22.36
N GLY A 487 -10.50 -4.54 -21.29
CA GLY A 487 -10.71 -4.06 -19.91
C GLY A 487 -10.13 -2.67 -19.59
N LEU A 488 -9.13 -2.19 -20.35
CA LEU A 488 -8.56 -0.85 -20.18
C LEU A 488 -9.34 0.25 -20.91
N THR A 489 -10.10 -0.09 -21.95
CA THR A 489 -10.64 0.90 -22.90
C THR A 489 -12.15 0.78 -23.14
N TYR A 490 -12.72 -0.43 -23.07
CA TYR A 490 -14.11 -0.71 -23.47
C TYR A 490 -14.94 -1.32 -22.33
N ALA A 491 -16.24 -1.06 -22.34
CA ALA A 491 -17.23 -1.58 -21.36
C ALA A 491 -16.85 -1.37 -19.87
N ARG A 492 -16.12 -0.27 -19.56
CA ARG A 492 -15.73 0.07 -18.20
C ARG A 492 -16.93 0.58 -17.41
N GLY A 493 -17.20 -0.03 -16.25
CA GLY A 493 -18.22 0.44 -15.33
C GLY A 493 -17.96 1.87 -14.86
N LEU A 494 -19.03 2.63 -14.57
CA LEU A 494 -18.92 3.94 -13.94
C LEU A 494 -18.21 3.87 -12.57
N ASP A 495 -18.19 2.69 -11.96
CA ASP A 495 -17.49 2.38 -10.71
C ASP A 495 -16.00 1.99 -10.89
N GLU A 496 -15.45 2.10 -12.11
CA GLU A 496 -14.06 1.73 -12.42
C GLU A 496 -13.14 2.95 -12.62
N ALA A 497 -12.29 3.24 -11.63
CA ALA A 497 -11.27 4.29 -11.73
C ALA A 497 -10.23 4.00 -12.83
N PRO A 498 -9.57 5.01 -13.44
CA PRO A 498 -8.55 4.81 -14.49
C PRO A 498 -7.42 3.85 -14.07
N GLY A 499 -7.13 2.84 -14.90
CA GLY A 499 -6.12 1.81 -14.65
C GLY A 499 -6.64 0.52 -13.98
N HIS A 500 -7.90 0.50 -13.56
CA HIS A 500 -8.57 -0.65 -12.95
C HIS A 500 -9.20 -1.56 -14.01
N ILE A 501 -9.13 -2.87 -13.79
CA ILE A 501 -9.75 -3.90 -14.65
C ILE A 501 -10.79 -4.66 -13.82
N ALA A 502 -12.05 -4.65 -14.25
CA ALA A 502 -13.18 -5.28 -13.55
C ALA A 502 -12.93 -6.74 -13.12
N GLY A 503 -12.40 -7.57 -14.03
CA GLY A 503 -12.11 -8.98 -13.75
C GLY A 503 -11.09 -9.17 -12.60
N ALA A 504 -10.03 -8.35 -12.57
CA ALA A 504 -9.04 -8.39 -11.49
C ALA A 504 -9.61 -7.90 -10.16
N LYS A 505 -10.43 -6.84 -10.20
CA LYS A 505 -11.15 -6.29 -9.03
C LYS A 505 -12.08 -7.34 -8.41
N ALA A 506 -12.86 -8.04 -9.24
CA ALA A 506 -13.76 -9.12 -8.79
C ALA A 506 -12.99 -10.29 -8.13
N GLU A 507 -11.82 -10.65 -8.67
CA GLU A 507 -10.99 -11.71 -8.09
C GLU A 507 -10.35 -11.29 -6.75
N TYR A 508 -9.85 -10.05 -6.64
CA TYR A 508 -9.40 -9.51 -5.35
C TYR A 508 -10.53 -9.52 -4.31
N ARG A 509 -11.75 -9.17 -4.73
CA ARG A 509 -12.93 -9.21 -3.87
C ARG A 509 -13.26 -10.62 -3.40
N ARG A 510 -13.22 -11.61 -4.30
CA ARG A 510 -13.43 -13.02 -3.96
C ARG A 510 -12.41 -13.50 -2.93
N ILE A 511 -11.12 -13.22 -3.18
CA ILE A 511 -10.01 -13.61 -2.30
C ILE A 511 -10.15 -12.95 -0.91
N SER A 512 -10.44 -11.65 -0.83
CA SER A 512 -10.67 -10.97 0.45
C SER A 512 -11.84 -11.60 1.20
N ARG A 513 -12.95 -11.94 0.54
CA ARG A 513 -14.10 -12.58 1.19
C ARG A 513 -13.80 -13.97 1.73
N GLU A 514 -13.01 -14.78 1.01
CA GLU A 514 -12.54 -16.07 1.53
C GLU A 514 -11.67 -15.90 2.78
N TRP A 515 -10.79 -14.90 2.78
CA TRP A 515 -9.99 -14.55 3.95
C TRP A 515 -10.85 -14.11 5.14
N HIS A 516 -11.87 -13.28 4.91
CA HIS A 516 -12.80 -12.86 5.97
C HIS A 516 -13.54 -14.06 6.57
N ALA A 517 -14.10 -14.92 5.73
CA ALA A 517 -14.84 -16.10 6.19
C ALA A 517 -13.94 -17.05 7.00
N TRP A 518 -12.68 -17.21 6.58
CA TRP A 518 -11.69 -18.00 7.32
C TRP A 518 -11.35 -17.41 8.70
N LEU A 519 -11.25 -16.07 8.79
CA LEU A 519 -11.08 -15.37 10.07
C LEU A 519 -12.33 -15.45 10.97
N GLY A 520 -13.46 -15.98 10.48
CA GLY A 520 -14.74 -15.97 11.19
C GLY A 520 -15.49 -14.64 11.09
N LEU A 521 -15.14 -13.79 10.12
CA LEU A 521 -15.73 -12.48 9.90
C LEU A 521 -16.65 -12.47 8.67
N GLY A 522 -17.56 -11.50 8.63
CA GLY A 522 -18.29 -11.13 7.43
C GLY A 522 -19.76 -11.52 7.42
N GLY A 523 -20.45 -11.60 8.58
CA GLY A 523 -21.92 -11.57 8.74
C GLY A 523 -22.81 -12.50 7.87
N TYR A 524 -22.24 -13.35 7.02
CA TYR A 524 -22.90 -14.23 6.06
C TYR A 524 -22.81 -15.69 6.46
N PHE A 525 -22.68 -15.96 7.76
CA PHE A 525 -23.25 -17.18 8.32
C PHE A 525 -24.67 -16.83 8.72
N THR A 526 -25.64 -17.40 8.01
CA THR A 526 -27.01 -17.52 8.51
C THR A 526 -26.95 -17.85 9.99
N LYS A 527 -27.53 -16.99 10.84
CA LYS A 527 -27.96 -17.40 12.19
C LYS A 527 -28.54 -18.79 12.02
N LYS A 528 -28.04 -19.78 12.78
CA LYS A 528 -28.69 -21.08 12.92
C LYS A 528 -30.10 -20.78 13.44
N SER A 529 -31.05 -20.63 12.53
CA SER A 529 -32.46 -20.80 12.82
C SER A 529 -32.68 -22.29 12.91
N ASP A 530 -33.18 -22.72 14.06
CA ASP A 530 -33.50 -24.11 14.34
C ASP A 530 -34.27 -24.76 13.18
N GLY A 531 -33.69 -25.84 12.66
CA GLY A 531 -34.38 -26.88 11.90
C GLY A 531 -34.86 -26.55 10.48
N VAL A 532 -33.95 -26.49 9.49
CA VAL A 532 -34.20 -27.00 8.12
C VAL A 532 -32.86 -27.47 7.51
N ASN A 533 -32.89 -28.63 6.86
CA ASN A 533 -31.79 -29.48 6.41
C ASN A 533 -30.55 -28.81 5.77
N ASP A 534 -29.40 -29.38 6.13
CA ASP A 534 -28.05 -29.10 5.62
C ASP A 534 -27.95 -28.98 4.10
N VAL A 535 -27.37 -27.87 3.65
CA VAL A 535 -26.66 -27.79 2.37
C VAL A 535 -25.18 -27.61 2.67
N THR A 536 -24.46 -28.73 2.70
CA THR A 536 -23.01 -28.79 2.85
C THR A 536 -22.30 -28.19 1.62
N ILE A 537 -21.09 -27.68 1.83
CA ILE A 537 -20.19 -27.04 0.86
C ILE A 537 -19.92 -27.89 -0.40
N GLU A 538 -20.26 -29.19 -0.39
CA GLU A 538 -20.19 -30.07 -1.56
C GLU A 538 -21.22 -29.73 -2.65
N GLN A 539 -22.39 -29.16 -2.33
CA GLN A 539 -23.43 -28.92 -3.33
C GLN A 539 -23.14 -27.70 -4.24
N LEU A 540 -22.34 -26.73 -3.78
CA LEU A 540 -21.88 -25.62 -4.63
C LEU A 540 -20.73 -26.04 -5.56
N GLY A 541 -19.97 -27.09 -5.22
CA GLY A 541 -18.94 -27.68 -6.09
C GLY A 541 -19.53 -28.49 -7.25
N ASN A 542 -20.60 -29.26 -6.98
CA ASN A 542 -21.25 -30.09 -7.99
C ASN A 542 -21.91 -29.31 -9.13
N THR A 543 -22.24 -28.03 -8.94
CA THR A 543 -22.82 -27.20 -10.01
C THR A 543 -21.74 -26.75 -11.02
N ALA A 544 -20.49 -26.55 -10.58
CA ALA A 544 -19.38 -26.22 -11.46
C ALA A 544 -18.86 -27.44 -12.25
N GLU A 545 -18.84 -28.62 -11.62
CA GLU A 545 -18.51 -29.89 -12.32
C GLU A 545 -19.59 -30.31 -13.32
N LYS A 546 -20.88 -30.03 -13.03
CA LYS A 546 -21.97 -30.28 -13.99
C LYS A 546 -21.99 -29.30 -15.17
N MET A 547 -21.44 -28.10 -15.05
CA MET A 547 -21.28 -27.19 -16.19
C MET A 547 -20.06 -27.55 -17.06
N ALA A 548 -19.03 -28.18 -16.51
CA ALA A 548 -17.85 -28.65 -17.25
C ALA A 548 -18.08 -29.98 -18.02
N THR A 549 -19.10 -30.75 -17.64
CA THR A 549 -19.44 -32.03 -18.30
C THR A 549 -20.47 -31.91 -19.44
N TRP A 550 -20.99 -30.70 -19.71
CA TRP A 550 -21.94 -30.45 -20.80
C TRP A 550 -21.30 -30.32 -22.19
N THR A 551 -19.99 -30.47 -22.32
CA THR A 551 -19.27 -30.40 -23.61
C THR A 551 -18.74 -31.74 -24.15
N GLU A 552 -19.00 -32.89 -23.51
CA GLU A 552 -18.43 -34.17 -23.98
C GLU A 552 -19.39 -35.32 -24.29
N ASN A 553 -20.71 -35.20 -24.15
CA ASN A 553 -21.62 -36.26 -24.63
C ASN A 553 -22.94 -35.68 -25.18
N GLY A 554 -23.00 -35.46 -26.49
CA GLY A 554 -24.24 -35.12 -27.19
C GLY A 554 -25.19 -36.33 -27.29
N PRO A 555 -26.52 -36.13 -27.21
CA PRO A 555 -27.46 -37.23 -27.33
C PRO A 555 -27.59 -37.69 -28.78
N VAL A 556 -27.39 -39.00 -28.98
CA VAL A 556 -27.73 -39.74 -30.20
C VAL A 556 -29.23 -39.58 -30.45
N SER A 557 -29.59 -38.76 -31.45
CA SER A 557 -30.95 -38.65 -31.97
C SER A 557 -31.00 -39.17 -33.41
N ARG A 558 -31.76 -40.26 -33.56
CA ARG A 558 -32.10 -40.93 -34.81
C ARG A 558 -32.56 -39.93 -35.88
N LYS A 559 -31.91 -39.93 -37.05
CA LYS A 559 -32.52 -39.44 -38.29
C LYS A 559 -32.65 -40.58 -39.30
N ARG A 560 -33.90 -40.70 -39.78
CA ARG A 560 -34.38 -41.61 -40.82
C ARG A 560 -33.66 -41.32 -42.14
N GLY A 561 -33.46 -42.39 -42.90
CA GLY A 561 -32.81 -42.36 -44.20
C GLY A 561 -33.58 -41.60 -45.28
N LEU A 562 -32.82 -41.19 -46.28
CA LEU A 562 -33.23 -41.02 -47.67
C LEU A 562 -31.96 -41.19 -48.52
N THR A 563 -31.96 -42.24 -49.32
CA THR A 563 -30.96 -42.62 -50.32
C THR A 563 -31.26 -41.95 -51.67
N LEU A 564 -30.23 -41.95 -52.54
CA LEU A 564 -30.14 -41.61 -54.00
C LEU A 564 -29.24 -40.38 -54.23
N ALA A 565 -28.27 -40.34 -55.15
CA ALA A 565 -27.72 -41.30 -56.10
C ALA A 565 -26.33 -40.81 -56.58
N ASN A 566 -25.53 -41.73 -57.13
CA ASN A 566 -24.26 -41.48 -57.82
C ASN A 566 -24.36 -40.49 -58.99
N THR A 567 -23.28 -39.76 -59.29
CA THR A 567 -22.70 -39.67 -60.65
C THR A 567 -21.27 -39.06 -60.64
N ASP A 568 -20.50 -39.53 -61.61
CA ASP A 568 -19.06 -39.47 -61.87
C ASP A 568 -18.35 -38.11 -61.99
N SER A 569 -17.11 -38.05 -61.45
CA SER A 569 -15.78 -37.61 -62.00
C SER A 569 -15.64 -36.46 -63.06
N PRO A 570 -14.41 -36.03 -63.44
CA PRO A 570 -13.53 -35.06 -62.78
C PRO A 570 -13.09 -33.89 -63.72
N CYS A 571 -12.52 -32.78 -63.21
CA CYS A 571 -11.68 -31.90 -64.04
C CYS A 571 -10.61 -31.12 -63.25
N GLN A 572 -9.43 -31.08 -63.87
CA GLN A 572 -8.13 -30.64 -63.38
C GLN A 572 -7.87 -29.14 -63.56
N HIS A 573 -6.74 -28.70 -62.95
CA HIS A 573 -5.88 -27.55 -63.29
C HIS A 573 -6.34 -26.17 -62.80
N LYS A 574 -5.50 -25.34 -62.15
CA LYS A 574 -4.10 -25.00 -62.44
C LYS A 574 -3.37 -24.46 -61.19
N LYS A 575 -2.09 -24.84 -61.05
CA LYS A 575 -1.08 -24.20 -60.19
C LYS A 575 -0.58 -22.89 -60.85
N GLY A 576 -0.27 -21.88 -60.04
CA GLY A 576 0.58 -20.74 -60.40
C GLY A 576 1.44 -20.34 -59.21
N ARG A 577 2.76 -20.48 -59.36
CA ARG A 577 3.84 -20.13 -58.40
C ARG A 577 4.36 -18.71 -58.69
N TYR A 578 4.85 -18.02 -57.65
CA TYR A 578 6.02 -17.09 -57.56
C TYR A 578 6.22 -16.03 -58.69
N ARG A 579 6.58 -14.77 -58.47
CA ARG A 579 7.70 -14.23 -57.66
C ARG A 579 7.71 -12.69 -57.82
N SER A 580 7.97 -11.94 -56.75
CA SER A 580 8.96 -10.84 -56.65
C SER A 580 8.89 -10.23 -55.26
#